data_AF-A0A7Z9G4I4-F1
#
_entry.id   AF-A0A7Z9G4I4-F1
#
_cell.length_a   1.000
_cell.length_b   1.000
_cell.length_c   1.000
_cell.angle_alpha   90.00
_cell.angle_beta   90.00
_cell.angle_gamma   90.00
#
_symmetry.space_group_name_H-M   'P 1'
#
loop_
_entity.id
_entity.type
_entity.pdbx_description
1 polymer ?
#
loop_
_entity_poly.entity_id
_entity_poly.type
_entity_poly.pdbx_seq_one_letter_code
_entity_poly.pdbx_strand_id
1 'polypeptide(L)'
;MKRLDYQIRIILFVAGLLSGGAIAIGSATGVQDAQEGQTLEAAARSNIASILLYRRGAMVTNPEQDVVWLNPPAGELGPEDSMSTQTFLALAVPPGSNDRDLYRIDAKISPQGRLFDDSWIVNLTRTEGADDNQLTSSGTLVATVVSYAQKVTAIEIRDFAGEKSHEMGIENWNRLALLGNQITNLEETGQNNGIRYLRFDL
;
A
#
# COMPACT_ATOMS: atom_id res chain seq x y z
N MET A 1 1.68 -22.77 -14.76
CA MET A 1 3.07 -22.73 -14.26
C MET A 1 3.66 -21.33 -14.10
N LYS A 2 3.28 -20.29 -14.88
CA LYS A 2 3.84 -18.92 -14.74
C LYS A 2 3.52 -18.14 -13.44
N ARG A 3 2.49 -18.53 -12.69
CA ARG A 3 2.08 -17.83 -11.44
C ARG A 3 2.93 -18.20 -10.21
N LEU A 4 3.55 -19.38 -10.21
CA LEU A 4 4.38 -19.85 -9.10
C LEU A 4 5.77 -19.16 -9.12
N ASP A 5 6.33 -18.94 -10.31
CA ASP A 5 7.61 -18.23 -10.49
C ASP A 5 7.56 -16.78 -10.03
N TYR A 6 6.38 -16.14 -10.04
CA TYR A 6 6.22 -14.74 -9.64
C TYR A 6 6.18 -14.57 -8.11
N GLN A 7 5.50 -15.46 -7.39
CA GLN A 7 5.47 -15.42 -5.92
C GLN A 7 6.82 -15.77 -5.30
N ILE A 8 7.58 -16.69 -5.92
CA ILE A 8 8.94 -17.03 -5.50
C ILE A 8 9.89 -15.82 -5.65
N ARG A 9 9.71 -14.98 -6.68
CA ARG A 9 10.52 -13.77 -6.87
C ARG A 9 10.27 -12.70 -5.81
N ILE A 10 9.04 -12.55 -5.32
CA ILE A 10 8.71 -11.59 -4.24
C ILE A 10 9.32 -12.08 -2.92
N ILE A 11 9.20 -13.38 -2.61
CA ILE A 11 9.81 -13.99 -1.42
C ILE A 11 11.35 -13.83 -1.48
N LEU A 12 11.97 -14.03 -2.65
CA LEU A 12 13.41 -13.82 -2.85
C LEU A 12 13.83 -12.34 -2.76
N PHE A 13 13.00 -11.40 -3.18
CA PHE A 13 13.30 -9.96 -3.08
C PHE A 13 13.24 -9.48 -1.63
N VAL A 14 12.24 -9.94 -0.86
CA VAL A 14 12.13 -9.65 0.59
C VAL A 14 13.25 -10.35 1.38
N ALA A 15 13.62 -11.58 1.01
CA ALA A 15 14.76 -12.29 1.62
C ALA A 15 16.13 -11.66 1.26
N GLY A 16 16.24 -11.03 0.08
CA GLY A 16 17.44 -10.32 -0.34
C GLY A 16 17.66 -9.01 0.43
N LEU A 17 16.60 -8.30 0.81
CA LEU A 17 16.67 -7.10 1.65
C LEU A 17 17.12 -7.39 3.09
N LEU A 18 16.92 -8.61 3.57
CA LEU A 18 17.45 -9.08 4.85
C LEU A 18 18.95 -9.45 4.79
N SER A 19 19.55 -9.52 3.60
CA SER A 19 20.94 -9.97 3.42
C SER A 19 21.78 -9.05 2.53
N GLY A 20 22.05 -7.84 3.02
CA GLY A 20 23.22 -7.05 2.60
C GLY A 20 22.98 -6.03 1.48
N GLY A 21 23.38 -4.79 1.74
CA GLY A 21 23.19 -3.65 0.87
C GLY A 21 23.86 -3.77 -0.50
N ALA A 22 23.25 -3.12 -1.49
CA ALA A 22 23.88 -2.80 -2.76
C ALA A 22 23.56 -1.35 -3.12
N ILE A 23 24.57 -0.48 -2.97
CA ILE A 23 24.63 0.86 -3.54
C ILE A 23 24.87 0.68 -5.05
N ALA A 24 23.93 1.14 -5.89
CA ALA A 24 24.14 1.20 -7.33
C ALA A 24 24.85 2.51 -7.68
N ILE A 25 26.10 2.42 -8.14
CA ILE A 25 26.88 3.51 -8.72
C ILE A 25 26.47 3.65 -10.19
N GLY A 26 25.88 4.79 -10.56
CA GLY A 26 25.54 5.16 -11.93
C GLY A 26 26.11 6.54 -12.28
N SER A 27 26.86 6.60 -13.37
CA SER A 27 27.65 7.74 -13.85
C SER A 27 26.85 9.00 -14.19
N ALA A 28 27.29 10.14 -13.61
CA ALA A 28 26.94 11.53 -13.97
C ALA A 28 27.37 11.81 -15.42
N THR A 29 26.58 12.46 -16.28
CA THR A 29 26.21 13.89 -16.25
C THR A 29 24.98 14.09 -17.14
N GLY A 30 23.91 14.70 -16.61
CA GLY A 30 22.65 14.96 -17.34
C GLY A 30 21.38 14.34 -16.73
N VAL A 31 21.53 13.58 -15.64
CA VAL A 31 20.41 12.90 -14.92
C VAL A 31 20.00 13.66 -13.64
N GLN A 32 20.76 14.66 -13.20
CA GLN A 32 20.55 15.33 -11.91
C GLN A 32 19.27 16.18 -11.86
N ASP A 33 18.99 17.03 -12.85
CA ASP A 33 17.80 17.89 -12.82
C ASP A 33 16.48 17.11 -12.95
N ALA A 34 16.48 16.01 -13.73
CA ALA A 34 15.31 15.16 -13.90
C ALA A 34 15.07 14.26 -12.68
N GLN A 35 16.13 13.78 -12.02
CA GLN A 35 15.98 13.04 -10.77
C GLN A 35 15.60 13.94 -9.61
N GLU A 36 16.12 15.16 -9.52
CA GLU A 36 15.80 16.12 -8.46
C GLU A 36 14.35 16.61 -8.54
N GLY A 37 13.82 16.81 -9.76
CA GLY A 37 12.40 17.09 -9.97
C GLY A 37 11.49 15.91 -9.60
N GLN A 38 11.86 14.68 -9.97
CA GLN A 38 11.09 13.48 -9.64
C GLN A 38 11.17 13.10 -8.15
N THR A 39 12.28 13.36 -7.46
CA THR A 39 12.41 13.10 -6.02
C THR A 39 11.67 14.16 -5.21
N LEU A 40 11.68 15.43 -5.61
CA LEU A 40 10.88 16.48 -4.97
C LEU A 40 9.37 16.22 -5.12
N GLU A 41 8.96 15.75 -6.29
CA GLU A 41 7.57 15.39 -6.54
C GLU A 41 7.16 14.12 -5.77
N ALA A 42 8.01 13.08 -5.73
CA ALA A 42 7.80 11.89 -4.91
C ALA A 42 7.76 12.22 -3.41
N ALA A 43 8.62 13.11 -2.93
CA ALA A 43 8.65 13.56 -1.54
C ALA A 43 7.41 14.40 -1.18
N ALA A 44 6.99 15.32 -2.06
CA ALA A 44 5.75 16.08 -1.89
C ALA A 44 4.52 15.15 -1.86
N ARG A 45 4.53 14.11 -2.69
CA ARG A 45 3.50 13.06 -2.77
C ARG A 45 3.46 12.20 -1.50
N SER A 46 4.60 11.70 -1.01
CA SER A 46 4.68 10.94 0.25
C SER A 46 4.27 11.77 1.47
N ASN A 47 4.46 13.10 1.44
CA ASN A 47 4.03 13.99 2.51
C ASN A 47 2.49 14.09 2.65
N ILE A 48 1.71 13.86 1.60
CA ILE A 48 0.24 13.94 1.68
C ILE A 48 -0.30 12.85 2.61
N ALA A 49 0.22 11.61 2.51
CA ALA A 49 -0.16 10.51 3.38
C ALA A 49 0.11 10.84 4.86
N SER A 50 1.30 11.38 5.14
CA SER A 50 1.70 11.81 6.48
C SER A 50 0.77 12.89 7.04
N ILE A 51 0.38 13.89 6.23
CA ILE A 51 -0.54 14.96 6.66
C ILE A 51 -1.93 14.39 6.97
N LEU A 52 -2.44 13.51 6.12
CA LEU A 52 -3.77 12.89 6.29
C LEU A 52 -3.83 12.02 7.55
N LEU A 53 -2.81 11.20 7.77
CA LEU A 53 -2.73 10.35 8.97
C LEU A 53 -2.50 11.15 10.24
N TYR A 54 -1.69 12.22 10.17
CA TYR A 54 -1.48 13.10 11.31
C TYR A 54 -2.78 13.75 11.80
N ARG A 55 -3.66 14.16 10.87
CA ARG A 55 -5.00 14.66 11.22
C ARG A 55 -5.88 13.61 11.91
N ARG A 56 -5.60 12.32 11.71
CA ARG A 56 -6.25 11.20 12.37
C ARG A 56 -5.57 10.79 13.69
N GLY A 57 -4.45 11.44 14.03
CA GLY A 57 -3.65 11.14 15.22
C GLY A 57 -2.59 10.05 15.01
N ALA A 58 -2.43 9.54 13.79
CA ALA A 58 -1.41 8.55 13.44
C ALA A 58 -0.19 9.21 12.79
N MET A 59 1.01 8.69 13.05
CA MET A 59 2.26 9.30 12.59
C MET A 59 3.03 8.36 11.66
N VAL A 60 3.34 8.85 10.45
CA VAL A 60 4.28 8.19 9.53
C VAL A 60 5.69 8.64 9.89
N THR A 61 6.57 7.69 10.23
CA THR A 61 7.92 7.99 10.71
C THR A 61 8.91 8.19 9.56
N ASN A 62 8.86 7.35 8.53
CA ASN A 62 9.72 7.47 7.36
C ASN A 62 8.93 7.45 6.05
N PRO A 63 8.37 8.59 5.60
CA PRO A 63 7.47 8.63 4.45
C PRO A 63 8.04 8.09 3.13
N GLU A 64 9.37 8.06 2.97
CA GLU A 64 10.02 7.53 1.77
C GLU A 64 10.01 6.00 1.71
N GLN A 65 9.91 5.33 2.85
CA GLN A 65 9.93 3.87 2.97
C GLN A 65 8.59 3.30 3.43
N ASP A 66 7.84 4.08 4.20
CA ASP A 66 6.61 3.66 4.83
C ASP A 66 5.38 3.99 3.98
N VAL A 67 5.52 4.69 2.85
CA VAL A 67 4.41 5.05 1.94
C VAL A 67 4.62 4.45 0.56
N VAL A 68 3.57 3.80 0.05
CA VAL A 68 3.55 3.15 -1.26
C VAL A 68 2.29 3.52 -2.03
N TRP A 69 2.42 3.76 -3.33
CA TRP A 69 1.30 4.10 -4.22
C TRP A 69 0.75 2.86 -4.92
N LEU A 70 -0.56 2.64 -4.87
CA LEU A 70 -1.21 1.55 -5.61
C LEU A 70 -1.64 1.98 -7.01
N ASN A 71 -2.15 3.20 -7.12
CA ASN A 71 -2.41 3.88 -8.38
C ASN A 71 -1.83 5.29 -8.28
N PRO A 72 -0.60 5.54 -8.75
CA PRO A 72 -0.06 6.88 -8.82
C PRO A 72 -0.84 7.72 -9.84
N PRO A 73 -0.89 9.05 -9.68
CA PRO A 73 -1.51 9.91 -10.68
C PRO A 73 -0.78 9.67 -11.99
N ALA A 74 -1.53 9.42 -13.06
CA ALA A 74 -0.96 9.22 -14.37
C ALA A 74 -0.07 10.44 -14.69
N GLY A 75 1.23 10.22 -14.89
CA GLY A 75 2.09 11.22 -15.52
C GLY A 75 1.57 11.56 -16.93
N GLU A 76 2.17 12.58 -17.55
CA GLU A 76 1.92 13.30 -18.84
C GLU A 76 1.08 12.68 -19.99
N LEU A 77 0.64 11.44 -19.92
CA LEU A 77 -0.17 10.72 -20.91
C LEU A 77 -1.62 10.43 -20.48
N GLY A 78 -2.03 10.82 -19.27
CA GLY A 78 -3.44 10.87 -18.86
C GLY A 78 -4.06 12.24 -19.15
N PRO A 79 -5.39 12.38 -19.33
CA PRO A 79 -6.01 13.69 -19.47
C PRO A 79 -5.63 14.55 -18.24
N GLU A 80 -4.83 15.59 -18.48
CA GLU A 80 -4.20 16.47 -17.48
C GLU A 80 -5.20 17.15 -16.52
N ASP A 81 -6.49 17.04 -16.78
CA ASP A 81 -7.57 17.68 -16.02
C ASP A 81 -8.40 16.72 -15.16
N SER A 82 -8.15 15.42 -15.18
CA SER A 82 -9.01 14.48 -14.45
C SER A 82 -8.57 14.32 -13.01
N MET A 83 -9.22 15.07 -12.10
CA MET A 83 -9.25 14.76 -10.66
C MET A 83 -9.56 13.27 -10.49
N SER A 84 -8.58 12.50 -10.04
CA SER A 84 -8.72 11.05 -9.86
C SER A 84 -8.41 10.68 -8.43
N THR A 85 -9.19 9.75 -7.89
CA THR A 85 -8.94 9.18 -6.57
C THR A 85 -7.63 8.40 -6.62
N GLN A 86 -6.66 8.87 -5.85
CA GLN A 86 -5.39 8.22 -5.66
C GLN A 86 -5.45 7.35 -4.41
N THR A 87 -4.85 6.17 -4.49
CA THR A 87 -4.77 5.21 -3.40
C THR A 87 -3.32 5.02 -3.03
N PHE A 88 -3.05 5.19 -1.74
CA PHE A 88 -1.75 4.95 -1.14
C PHE A 88 -1.91 4.08 0.10
N LEU A 89 -0.86 3.35 0.39
CA LEU A 89 -0.69 2.57 1.59
C LEU A 89 0.39 3.23 2.43
N ALA A 90 0.18 3.27 3.74
CA ALA A 90 1.12 3.90 4.66
C ALA A 90 1.24 3.08 5.95
N LEU A 91 2.48 2.83 6.39
CA LEU A 91 2.74 2.39 7.76
C LEU A 91 2.74 3.60 8.68
N ALA A 92 1.96 3.55 9.76
CA ALA A 92 1.91 4.63 10.73
C ALA A 92 1.67 4.13 12.15
N VAL A 93 2.21 4.85 13.11
CA VAL A 93 1.99 4.60 14.55
C VAL A 93 0.69 5.29 14.96
N PRO A 94 -0.37 4.56 15.37
CA PRO A 94 -1.60 5.15 15.87
C PRO A 94 -1.40 5.80 17.25
N PRO A 95 -2.31 6.69 17.67
CA PRO A 95 -2.20 7.35 18.96
C PRO A 95 -2.32 6.33 20.10
N GLY A 96 -1.34 6.35 21.01
CA GLY A 96 -1.32 5.46 22.19
C GLY A 96 -0.72 4.08 21.94
N SER A 97 -0.17 3.81 20.76
CA SER A 97 0.60 2.59 20.45
C SER A 97 2.06 2.92 20.16
N ASN A 98 2.92 1.89 20.22
CA ASN A 98 4.27 1.91 19.64
C ASN A 98 4.38 1.00 18.41
N ASP A 99 3.34 0.20 18.14
CA ASP A 99 3.28 -0.70 16.99
C ASP A 99 2.78 0.08 15.78
N ARG A 100 3.32 -0.23 14.60
CA ARG A 100 2.87 0.37 13.35
C ARG A 100 1.73 -0.42 12.75
N ASP A 101 0.73 0.32 12.30
CA ASP A 101 -0.38 -0.22 11.55
C ASP A 101 -0.25 0.15 10.07
N LEU A 102 -0.75 -0.72 9.20
CA LEU A 102 -0.90 -0.46 7.77
C LEU A 102 -2.23 0.23 7.51
N TYR A 103 -2.18 1.42 6.94
CA TYR A 103 -3.36 2.17 6.50
C TYR A 103 -3.49 2.14 4.99
N ARG A 104 -4.71 2.00 4.49
CA ARG A 104 -5.09 2.39 3.14
C ARG A 104 -5.74 3.76 3.17
N ILE A 105 -5.35 4.60 2.22
CA ILE A 105 -5.86 5.95 2.10
C ILE A 105 -6.24 6.19 0.64
N ASP A 106 -7.50 6.51 0.42
CA ASP A 106 -8.01 6.98 -0.86
C ASP A 106 -8.25 8.49 -0.75
N ALA A 107 -7.62 9.28 -1.61
CA ALA A 107 -7.77 10.73 -1.60
C ALA A 107 -7.85 11.31 -3.02
N LYS A 108 -8.68 12.34 -3.21
CA LYS A 108 -8.68 13.11 -4.45
C LYS A 108 -7.56 14.13 -4.41
N ILE A 109 -6.55 13.90 -5.26
CA ILE A 109 -5.37 14.74 -5.37
C ILE A 109 -5.36 15.35 -6.77
N SER A 110 -5.09 16.65 -6.88
CA SER A 110 -4.91 17.30 -8.18
C SER A 110 -3.56 16.92 -8.80
N PRO A 111 -3.38 17.12 -10.12
CA PRO A 111 -2.10 16.90 -10.77
C PRO A 111 -0.94 17.67 -10.10
N GLN A 112 -1.24 18.84 -9.51
CA GLN A 112 -0.28 19.67 -8.79
C GLN A 112 -0.05 19.23 -7.33
N GLY A 113 -0.54 18.06 -6.92
CA GLY A 113 -0.32 17.51 -5.57
C GLY A 113 -1.18 18.15 -4.48
N ARG A 114 -2.28 18.83 -4.82
CA ARG A 114 -3.17 19.44 -3.82
C ARG A 114 -4.27 18.47 -3.42
N LEU A 115 -4.52 18.33 -2.13
CA LEU A 115 -5.67 17.59 -1.59
C LEU A 115 -6.95 18.41 -1.79
N PHE A 116 -7.97 17.80 -2.39
CA PHE A 116 -9.22 18.50 -2.75
C PHE A 116 -10.46 18.04 -1.97
N ASP A 117 -10.49 16.81 -1.47
CA ASP A 117 -11.68 16.20 -0.88
C ASP A 117 -11.32 15.38 0.37
N ASP A 118 -12.34 14.98 1.12
CA ASP A 118 -12.20 14.11 2.26
C ASP A 118 -11.55 12.78 1.84
N SER A 119 -10.50 12.41 2.56
CA SER A 119 -9.79 11.15 2.35
C SER A 119 -10.54 10.02 3.06
N TRP A 120 -10.71 8.88 2.38
CA TRP A 120 -11.15 7.66 3.02
C TRP A 120 -9.93 6.93 3.58
N ILE A 121 -9.86 6.75 4.90
CA ILE A 121 -8.73 6.13 5.59
C ILE A 121 -9.22 4.88 6.32
N VAL A 122 -8.60 3.73 6.03
CA VAL A 122 -8.93 2.43 6.63
C VAL A 122 -7.68 1.80 7.22
N ASN A 123 -7.77 1.31 8.45
CA ASN A 123 -6.72 0.48 9.04
C ASN A 123 -6.85 -0.95 8.51
N LEU A 124 -5.80 -1.46 7.87
CA LEU A 124 -5.71 -2.80 7.29
C LEU A 124 -4.93 -3.79 8.15
N THR A 125 -4.39 -3.37 9.30
CA THR A 125 -3.74 -4.25 10.27
C THR A 125 -4.77 -5.16 10.90
N ARG A 126 -4.55 -6.47 10.78
CA ARG A 126 -5.50 -7.50 11.23
C ARG A 126 -5.18 -8.09 12.60
N THR A 127 -3.93 -7.95 13.04
CA THR A 127 -3.45 -8.57 14.28
C THR A 127 -3.23 -7.48 15.31
N GLU A 128 -4.07 -7.44 16.34
CA GLU A 128 -3.88 -6.52 17.46
C GLU A 128 -2.52 -6.77 18.14
N GLY A 129 -1.79 -5.68 18.43
CA GLY A 129 -0.46 -5.74 19.05
C GLY A 129 0.64 -6.30 18.14
N ALA A 130 0.37 -6.44 16.84
CA ALA A 130 1.40 -6.73 15.85
C ALA A 130 1.90 -5.43 15.22
N ASP A 131 3.19 -5.40 14.93
CA ASP A 131 3.87 -4.30 14.28
C ASP A 131 4.09 -4.65 12.80
N ASP A 132 3.37 -3.99 11.90
CA ASP A 132 3.57 -4.09 10.46
C ASP A 132 4.82 -3.29 10.06
N ASN A 133 5.75 -3.99 9.43
CA ASN A 133 7.07 -3.48 9.05
C ASN A 133 7.34 -3.69 7.55
N GLN A 134 8.32 -2.97 7.01
CA GLN A 134 8.90 -3.19 5.66
C GLN A 134 7.83 -3.31 4.57
N LEU A 135 7.15 -2.19 4.28
CA LEU A 135 6.13 -2.12 3.25
C LEU A 135 6.76 -2.17 1.85
N THR A 136 6.30 -3.09 1.01
CA THR A 136 6.72 -3.15 -0.39
C THR A 136 5.56 -3.56 -1.30
N SER A 137 5.60 -3.15 -2.57
CA SER A 137 4.56 -3.48 -3.55
C SER A 137 5.12 -3.96 -4.87
N SER A 138 4.33 -4.79 -5.55
CA SER A 138 4.55 -5.22 -6.93
C SER A 138 3.20 -5.38 -7.64
N GLY A 139 2.84 -4.40 -8.47
CA GLY A 139 1.51 -4.33 -9.08
C GLY A 139 0.42 -4.20 -8.02
N THR A 140 -0.53 -5.14 -8.00
CA THR A 140 -1.61 -5.17 -7.00
C THR A 140 -1.22 -5.88 -5.71
N LEU A 141 -0.04 -6.51 -5.65
CA LEU A 141 0.42 -7.23 -4.48
C LEU A 141 1.24 -6.30 -3.58
N VAL A 142 0.96 -6.37 -2.28
CA VAL A 142 1.68 -5.62 -1.25
C VAL A 142 2.09 -6.57 -0.18
N ALA A 143 3.36 -6.53 0.23
CA ALA A 143 3.86 -7.33 1.33
C ALA A 143 4.22 -6.45 2.54
N THR A 144 3.94 -6.96 3.74
CA THR A 144 4.47 -6.46 5.00
C THR A 144 5.09 -7.59 5.80
N VAL A 145 6.06 -7.23 6.62
CA VAL A 145 6.68 -8.10 7.62
C VAL A 145 5.95 -7.86 8.93
N VAL A 146 5.40 -8.92 9.53
CA VAL A 146 4.66 -8.82 10.78
C VAL A 146 5.55 -9.24 11.94
N SER A 147 5.74 -8.31 12.87
CA SER A 147 6.54 -8.53 14.08
C SER A 147 5.64 -8.55 15.31
N TYR A 148 5.95 -9.43 16.26
CA TYR A 148 5.33 -9.44 17.58
C TYR A 148 6.43 -9.49 18.64
N ALA A 149 6.38 -8.61 19.63
CA ALA A 149 7.43 -8.47 20.64
C ALA A 149 8.84 -8.39 20.02
N GLN A 150 8.98 -7.58 18.95
CA GLN A 150 10.23 -7.37 18.20
C GLN A 150 10.80 -8.61 17.47
N LYS A 151 10.05 -9.72 17.42
CA LYS A 151 10.40 -10.89 16.61
C LYS A 151 9.53 -10.93 15.37
N VAL A 152 10.16 -11.12 14.21
CA VAL A 152 9.40 -11.39 12.97
C VAL A 152 8.70 -12.74 13.12
N THR A 153 7.38 -12.73 12.95
CA THR A 153 6.52 -13.91 13.10
C THR A 153 5.89 -14.36 11.80
N ALA A 154 5.66 -13.43 10.87
CA ALA A 154 5.06 -13.75 9.60
C ALA A 154 5.42 -12.74 8.51
N ILE A 155 5.17 -13.15 7.27
CA ILE A 155 5.06 -12.26 6.12
C ILE A 155 3.60 -12.27 5.67
N GLU A 156 3.01 -11.09 5.55
CA GLU A 156 1.65 -10.92 5.02
C GLU A 156 1.71 -10.32 3.62
N ILE A 157 0.97 -10.94 2.69
CA ILE A 157 0.80 -10.44 1.33
C ILE A 157 -0.69 -10.14 1.12
N ARG A 158 -0.96 -8.93 0.64
CA ARG A 158 -2.30 -8.39 0.34
C ARG A 158 -2.41 -8.19 -1.17
N ASP A 159 -3.41 -8.79 -1.81
CA ASP A 159 -3.71 -8.58 -3.23
C ASP A 159 -4.91 -7.63 -3.37
N PHE A 160 -4.61 -6.43 -3.87
CA PHE A 160 -5.57 -5.36 -4.11
C PHE A 160 -6.35 -5.54 -5.42
N ALA A 161 -6.04 -6.56 -6.25
CA ALA A 161 -6.89 -6.94 -7.38
C ALA A 161 -8.25 -7.50 -6.92
N GLY A 162 -8.37 -7.83 -5.64
CA GLY A 162 -9.58 -8.35 -5.00
C GLY A 162 -9.64 -9.86 -4.92
N GLU A 163 -10.63 -10.35 -4.19
CA GLU A 163 -10.90 -11.77 -4.04
C GLU A 163 -11.57 -12.32 -5.30
N LYS A 164 -11.09 -13.46 -5.81
CA LYS A 164 -11.64 -14.04 -7.03
C LYS A 164 -12.98 -14.72 -6.75
N SER A 165 -13.96 -14.47 -7.61
CA SER A 165 -15.32 -15.01 -7.51
C SER A 165 -15.41 -16.53 -7.39
N HIS A 166 -14.49 -17.27 -8.01
CA HIS A 166 -14.41 -18.73 -7.91
C HIS A 166 -13.89 -19.21 -6.54
N GLU A 167 -13.03 -18.43 -5.88
CA GLU A 167 -12.44 -18.80 -4.59
C GLU A 167 -13.40 -18.53 -3.42
N MET A 168 -14.27 -17.52 -3.56
CA MET A 168 -15.33 -17.18 -2.60
C MET A 168 -16.60 -18.08 -2.72
N GLY A 169 -16.62 -19.06 -3.64
CA GLY A 169 -17.78 -19.96 -3.82
C GLY A 169 -19.06 -19.23 -4.27
N ILE A 170 -18.92 -18.07 -4.91
CA ILE A 170 -20.01 -17.12 -5.20
C ILE A 170 -20.88 -17.55 -6.39
N GLU A 171 -20.54 -18.64 -7.05
CA GLU A 171 -21.23 -19.11 -8.26
C GLU A 171 -22.74 -19.33 -8.03
N ASN A 172 -23.15 -19.52 -6.78
CA ASN A 172 -24.55 -19.74 -6.39
C ASN A 172 -25.18 -18.57 -5.60
N TRP A 173 -24.54 -17.41 -5.49
CA TRP A 173 -25.05 -16.32 -4.67
C TRP A 173 -26.12 -15.50 -5.41
N ASN A 174 -27.16 -15.10 -4.67
CA ASN A 174 -28.14 -14.14 -5.17
C ASN A 174 -27.51 -12.74 -5.30
N ARG A 175 -28.00 -11.92 -6.24
CA ARG A 175 -27.55 -10.53 -6.48
C ARG A 175 -27.57 -9.65 -5.23
N LEU A 176 -28.50 -9.91 -4.30
CA LEU A 176 -28.55 -9.20 -3.02
C LEU A 176 -27.39 -9.58 -2.08
N ALA A 177 -26.97 -10.85 -2.08
CA ALA A 177 -25.82 -11.30 -1.30
C ALA A 177 -24.51 -10.72 -1.87
N LEU A 178 -24.42 -10.61 -3.20
CA LEU A 178 -23.31 -9.91 -3.87
C LEU A 178 -23.23 -8.44 -3.46
N LEU A 179 -24.36 -7.72 -3.46
CA LEU A 179 -24.41 -6.32 -3.04
C LEU A 179 -24.04 -6.16 -1.56
N GLY A 180 -24.55 -7.02 -0.69
CA GLY A 180 -24.18 -7.03 0.73
C GLY A 180 -22.66 -7.20 0.91
N ASN A 181 -22.07 -8.18 0.22
CA ASN A 181 -20.62 -8.40 0.26
C ASN A 181 -19.82 -7.21 -0.24
N GLN A 182 -20.27 -6.54 -1.30
CA GLN A 182 -19.61 -5.35 -1.82
C GLN A 182 -19.64 -4.19 -0.82
N ILE A 183 -20.77 -4.01 -0.12
CA ILE A 183 -20.88 -2.97 0.92
C ILE A 183 -19.95 -3.30 2.09
N THR A 184 -19.96 -4.54 2.58
CA THR A 184 -19.05 -4.98 3.65
C THR A 184 -17.59 -4.80 3.26
N ASN A 185 -17.21 -5.21 2.05
CA ASN A 185 -15.84 -5.02 1.55
C ASN A 185 -15.47 -3.53 1.44
N LEU A 186 -16.40 -2.66 1.06
CA LEU A 186 -16.17 -1.23 0.99
C LEU A 186 -15.89 -0.64 2.38
N GLU A 187 -16.64 -1.07 3.39
CA GLU A 187 -16.43 -0.64 4.79
C GLU A 187 -15.10 -1.16 5.37
N GLU A 188 -14.81 -2.45 5.18
CA GLU A 188 -13.65 -3.10 5.78
C GLU A 188 -12.33 -2.79 5.06
N THR A 189 -12.38 -2.60 3.75
CA THR A 189 -11.16 -2.51 2.92
C THR A 189 -11.09 -1.26 2.07
N GLY A 190 -12.18 -0.49 1.93
CA GLY A 190 -12.28 0.64 1.00
C GLY A 190 -12.48 0.24 -0.47
N GLN A 191 -12.73 -1.04 -0.79
CA GLN A 191 -12.99 -1.47 -2.17
C GLN A 191 -14.04 -2.58 -2.27
N ASN A 192 -14.87 -2.51 -3.32
CA ASN A 192 -15.97 -3.46 -3.54
C ASN A 192 -15.51 -4.91 -3.75
N ASN A 193 -14.31 -5.11 -4.29
CA ASN A 193 -13.77 -6.44 -4.58
C ASN A 193 -13.05 -7.09 -3.39
N GLY A 194 -13.01 -6.41 -2.23
CA GLY A 194 -12.27 -6.86 -1.04
C GLY A 194 -10.75 -6.88 -1.26
N ILE A 195 -9.98 -7.32 -0.28
CA ILE A 195 -8.53 -7.54 -0.40
C ILE A 195 -8.28 -9.02 -0.10
N ARG A 196 -7.52 -9.71 -0.95
CA ARG A 196 -7.13 -11.08 -0.63
C ARG A 196 -5.90 -11.06 0.28
N TYR A 197 -5.95 -11.84 1.35
CA TYR A 197 -4.86 -11.97 2.31
C TYR A 197 -4.17 -13.33 2.19
N LEU A 198 -2.85 -13.32 2.20
CA LEU A 198 -1.98 -14.50 2.28
C LEU A 198 -1.02 -14.28 3.44
N ARG A 199 -0.89 -15.24 4.34
CA ARG A 199 0.00 -15.17 5.49
C ARG A 199 0.95 -16.37 5.48
N PHE A 200 2.22 -16.10 5.74
CA PHE A 200 3.28 -17.09 5.83
C PHE A 200 3.96 -16.94 7.18
N ASP A 201 3.71 -17.88 8.10
CA ASP A 201 4.33 -17.87 9.43
C ASP A 201 5.79 -18.38 9.38
N LEU A 202 6.65 -17.86 10.27
CA LEU A 202 8.09 -18.13 10.34
C LEU A 202 8.52 -18.85 11.63
#